data_AF-A0A6P6RSK8-F1
#
_entry.id   AF-A0A6P6RSK8-F1
#
_cell.length_a   1.000
_cell.length_b   1.000
_cell.length_c   1.000
_cell.angle_alpha   90.00
_cell.angle_beta   90.00
_cell.angle_gamma   90.00
#
_symmetry.space_group_name_H-M   'P 1'
#
loop_
_entity.id
_entity.type
_entity.pdbx_description
1 polymer ?
#
loop_
_entity_poly.entity_id
_entity_poly.type
_entity_poly.pdbx_seq_one_letter_code
_entity_poly.pdbx_strand_id
1 'polypeptide(L)'
;MYFRILHSSTVWLALVCTHSIYQAASITQHKITSARLDASSAVASELLFKDPMQDGLAVDGITLDQHDNSAFLQMNEEEFGRIDRRMKPCFQSENGKACGGRVSEADYPGGLHCPAGFCCSRTAMQNWSSGNWCSSSWAFCSSSLIYNPKYSYGTCTCQNYEIRCPTNSACVDTSYGPYCKCLDGKEEVEGACRNLTTTTITSSSEKAECRADDCRPGFCDAERGKVVCTCLGGYISRKISEIREQCVFVY
;
A
#
# COMPACT_ATOMS: atom_id res chain seq x y z
N MET A 1 -42.37 -10.82 -93.96
CA MET A 1 -41.18 -10.52 -93.12
C MET A 1 -41.68 -10.25 -91.70
N TYR A 2 -40.93 -10.72 -90.70
CA TYR A 2 -41.37 -11.09 -89.35
C TYR A 2 -41.94 -9.95 -88.46
N PHE A 3 -42.87 -10.37 -87.61
CA PHE A 3 -43.51 -9.73 -86.45
C PHE A 3 -42.56 -9.47 -85.26
N ARG A 4 -43.02 -8.61 -84.32
CA ARG A 4 -43.14 -8.81 -82.83
C ARG A 4 -42.53 -7.66 -82.00
N ILE A 5 -43.05 -7.19 -80.84
CA ILE A 5 -44.26 -7.36 -80.00
C ILE A 5 -44.17 -6.31 -78.86
N LEU A 6 -45.27 -5.57 -78.62
CA LEU A 6 -45.99 -5.31 -77.34
C LEU A 6 -45.24 -4.97 -76.02
N HIS A 7 -45.59 -3.84 -75.36
CA HIS A 7 -46.49 -3.69 -74.16
C HIS A 7 -45.82 -4.13 -72.82
N SER A 8 -46.10 -3.65 -71.60
CA SER A 8 -47.22 -2.92 -70.98
C SER A 8 -46.82 -2.49 -69.54
N SER A 9 -47.24 -1.29 -69.14
CA SER A 9 -47.96 -0.87 -67.92
C SER A 9 -47.63 -1.43 -66.51
N THR A 10 -47.51 -0.47 -65.57
CA THR A 10 -48.08 -0.39 -64.19
C THR A 10 -47.73 -1.48 -63.16
N VAL A 11 -47.45 -1.15 -61.90
CA VAL A 11 -48.44 -1.20 -60.79
C VAL A 11 -47.86 -0.61 -59.49
N TRP A 12 -48.78 -0.03 -58.71
CA TRP A 12 -48.74 0.62 -57.40
C TRP A 12 -48.58 -0.35 -56.18
N LEU A 13 -48.56 0.25 -54.97
CA LEU A 13 -48.68 -0.29 -53.59
C LEU A 13 -47.36 -0.53 -52.85
N ALA A 14 -47.22 -0.35 -51.53
CA ALA A 14 -47.87 0.42 -50.45
C ALA A 14 -47.07 0.09 -49.16
N LEU A 15 -47.14 0.99 -48.17
CA LEU A 15 -46.87 0.85 -46.72
C LEU A 15 -46.28 -0.48 -46.15
N VAL A 16 -45.36 -0.36 -45.18
CA VAL A 16 -45.59 -0.59 -43.73
C VAL A 16 -44.29 -0.33 -42.93
N CYS A 17 -44.46 0.22 -41.73
CA CYS A 17 -43.51 0.53 -40.65
C CYS A 17 -42.50 -0.61 -40.33
N THR A 18 -41.34 -0.38 -39.72
CA THR A 18 -41.20 -0.36 -38.25
C THR A 18 -39.83 0.19 -37.77
N HIS A 19 -39.84 0.63 -36.51
CA HIS A 19 -38.70 1.08 -35.71
C HIS A 19 -37.59 0.03 -35.51
N SER A 20 -36.39 0.55 -35.24
CA SER A 20 -35.53 0.24 -34.09
C SER A 20 -34.08 -0.14 -34.41
N ILE A 21 -33.21 0.76 -33.97
CA ILE A 21 -31.99 0.61 -33.15
C ILE A 21 -31.13 -0.67 -33.29
N TYR A 22 -29.82 -0.40 -33.33
CA TYR A 22 -28.71 -1.09 -32.66
C TYR A 22 -27.66 -1.78 -33.53
N GLN A 23 -26.43 -1.29 -33.30
CA GLN A 23 -25.16 -2.01 -33.19
C GLN A 23 -24.39 -2.43 -34.44
N ALA A 24 -23.24 -1.75 -34.58
CA ALA A 24 -21.89 -2.31 -34.55
C ALA A 24 -21.55 -3.45 -35.52
N ALA A 25 -20.61 -3.18 -36.42
CA ALA A 25 -19.54 -4.12 -36.74
C ALA A 25 -18.30 -3.36 -37.23
N SER A 26 -17.16 -3.79 -36.73
CA SER A 26 -15.81 -3.36 -37.05
C SER A 26 -15.27 -4.07 -38.30
N ILE A 27 -14.08 -3.61 -38.74
CA ILE A 27 -13.12 -4.26 -39.67
C ILE A 27 -13.53 -4.03 -41.15
N THR A 28 -12.71 -3.45 -42.03
CA THR A 28 -11.42 -3.98 -42.50
C THR A 28 -10.53 -2.90 -43.15
N GLN A 29 -9.22 -3.02 -42.92
CA GLN A 29 -8.15 -2.31 -43.65
C GLN A 29 -8.12 -2.67 -45.14
N HIS A 30 -7.85 -1.70 -46.02
CA HIS A 30 -6.59 -1.59 -46.79
C HIS A 30 -6.71 -0.59 -47.95
N LYS A 31 -5.56 0.03 -48.25
CA LYS A 31 -5.15 0.81 -49.44
C LYS A 31 -5.27 2.33 -49.33
N ILE A 32 -4.32 3.16 -49.76
CA ILE A 32 -2.88 3.04 -50.09
C ILE A 32 -2.43 4.51 -50.32
N THR A 33 -1.20 4.84 -49.92
CA THR A 33 -0.31 5.93 -50.38
C THR A 33 -0.60 7.42 -50.17
N SER A 34 0.45 8.04 -49.62
CA SER A 34 1.11 9.29 -50.03
C SER A 34 0.44 10.63 -49.74
N ALA A 35 0.99 11.35 -48.77
CA ALA A 35 1.78 12.57 -49.02
C ALA A 35 2.33 13.12 -47.70
N ARG A 36 3.63 13.46 -47.68
CA ARG A 36 4.30 14.27 -46.67
C ARG A 36 5.16 15.28 -47.44
N LEU A 37 5.37 16.46 -46.84
CA LEU A 37 6.23 17.60 -47.24
C LEU A 37 5.51 18.58 -48.21
N ASP A 38 5.52 19.91 -48.07
CA ASP A 38 6.20 20.89 -47.22
C ASP A 38 5.42 22.23 -47.28
N ALA A 39 5.28 22.96 -46.16
CA ALA A 39 5.93 24.23 -45.84
C ALA A 39 5.24 25.55 -46.30
N SER A 40 5.03 26.41 -45.30
CA SER A 40 5.17 27.88 -45.26
C SER A 40 4.33 28.78 -46.17
N SER A 41 3.52 29.65 -45.54
CA SER A 41 3.39 31.06 -45.91
C SER A 41 2.73 31.84 -44.75
N ALA A 42 3.45 32.81 -44.23
CA ALA A 42 2.99 33.80 -43.25
C ALA A 42 2.14 34.89 -43.92
N VAL A 43 1.10 35.40 -43.25
CA VAL A 43 0.79 36.85 -43.19
C VAL A 43 0.04 37.13 -41.87
N ALA A 44 0.45 38.22 -41.22
CA ALA A 44 -0.05 38.76 -39.97
C ALA A 44 -1.41 39.47 -40.08
N SER A 45 -2.13 39.57 -38.96
CA SER A 45 -2.80 40.80 -38.52
C SER A 45 -3.08 40.74 -37.03
N GLU A 46 -2.64 41.80 -36.35
CA GLU A 46 -2.70 42.09 -34.92
C GLU A 46 -4.13 42.29 -34.41
N LEU A 47 -4.35 42.04 -33.11
CA LEU A 47 -4.89 43.01 -32.13
C LEU A 47 -4.85 42.34 -30.73
N LEU A 48 -3.83 42.56 -29.91
CA LEU A 48 -3.65 43.64 -28.91
C LEU A 48 -4.44 43.47 -27.60
N PHE A 49 -3.75 42.97 -26.56
CA PHE A 49 -3.71 43.43 -25.15
C PHE A 49 -2.63 42.55 -24.47
N LYS A 50 -1.33 42.89 -24.55
CA LYS A 50 -0.55 43.88 -23.78
C LYS A 50 -0.27 43.47 -22.30
N ASP A 51 0.72 42.58 -22.18
CA ASP A 51 1.93 42.57 -21.32
C ASP A 51 1.83 42.68 -19.77
N PRO A 52 2.95 42.58 -19.02
CA PRO A 52 3.20 41.49 -18.06
C PRO A 52 3.45 42.06 -16.66
N MET A 53 3.67 41.23 -15.63
CA MET A 53 4.51 41.67 -14.51
C MET A 53 5.33 40.50 -13.97
N GLN A 54 6.61 40.53 -14.33
CA GLN A 54 7.72 40.05 -13.54
C GLN A 54 8.42 41.31 -13.02
N ASP A 55 8.45 41.54 -11.71
CA ASP A 55 9.69 41.80 -10.97
C ASP A 55 9.40 42.09 -9.49
N GLY A 56 10.36 41.67 -8.66
CA GLY A 56 10.19 41.40 -7.25
C GLY A 56 9.96 42.61 -6.35
N LEU A 57 9.35 42.31 -5.21
CA LEU A 57 9.45 43.09 -3.99
C LEU A 57 9.87 42.13 -2.86
N ALA A 58 11.08 42.31 -2.35
CA ALA A 58 11.48 41.76 -1.07
C ALA A 58 10.65 42.47 0.02
N VAL A 59 9.91 41.69 0.81
CA VAL A 59 9.34 42.14 2.09
C VAL A 59 9.48 40.99 3.08
N ASP A 60 10.17 41.31 4.17
CA ASP A 60 10.34 40.52 5.38
C ASP A 60 9.01 39.95 5.90
N GLY A 61 9.03 38.67 6.23
CA GLY A 61 8.32 38.09 7.36
C GLY A 61 6.79 38.03 7.34
N ILE A 62 6.27 37.06 8.09
CA ILE A 62 4.88 36.91 8.55
C ILE A 62 4.00 36.02 7.63
N THR A 63 4.12 34.71 7.92
CA THR A 63 3.04 33.70 8.07
C THR A 63 1.82 33.79 7.16
N LEU A 64 1.75 32.88 6.17
CA LEU A 64 0.48 32.31 5.70
C LEU A 64 0.19 31.04 6.51
N ASP A 65 -0.68 31.20 7.51
CA ASP A 65 -1.31 30.10 8.21
C ASP A 65 -2.38 29.41 7.36
N GLN A 66 -2.37 28.09 7.48
CA GLN A 66 -3.52 27.17 7.46
C GLN A 66 -4.40 27.11 6.20
N HIS A 67 -4.05 26.13 5.37
CA HIS A 67 -5.05 25.21 4.86
C HIS A 67 -4.75 23.81 5.45
N ASP A 68 -5.49 23.45 6.50
CA ASP A 68 -5.52 22.12 7.10
C ASP A 68 -5.89 21.07 6.03
N ASN A 69 -5.01 20.09 5.83
CA ASN A 69 -5.35 18.75 5.35
C ASN A 69 -4.15 17.82 5.58
N SER A 70 -4.26 17.04 6.65
CA SER A 70 -3.37 15.94 7.02
C SER A 70 -1.92 16.36 7.21
N ALA A 71 -1.55 16.65 8.46
CA ALA A 71 -0.16 16.61 8.88
C ALA A 71 0.39 15.19 8.61
N PHE A 72 0.93 14.99 7.41
CA PHE A 72 1.81 13.88 7.10
C PHE A 72 2.93 13.95 8.12
N LEU A 73 2.89 13.07 9.12
CA LEU A 73 4.02 12.92 10.02
C LEU A 73 5.21 12.56 9.13
N GLN A 74 6.24 13.40 9.17
CA GLN A 74 7.48 13.22 8.40
C GLN A 74 8.26 12.04 8.99
N MET A 75 7.76 10.83 8.76
CA MET A 75 8.48 9.59 8.95
C MET A 75 9.46 9.44 7.80
N ASN A 76 10.70 9.05 8.07
CA ASN A 76 11.66 8.74 7.02
C ASN A 76 11.42 7.32 6.45
N GLU A 77 11.93 7.06 5.25
CA GLU A 77 11.74 5.77 4.56
C GLU A 77 12.28 4.57 5.36
N GLU A 78 13.40 4.74 6.06
CA GLU A 78 14.00 3.67 6.88
C GLU A 78 13.11 3.29 8.07
N GLU A 79 12.55 4.27 8.75
CA GLU A 79 11.62 4.09 9.86
C GLU A 79 10.36 3.40 9.39
N PHE A 80 9.80 3.85 8.26
CA PHE A 80 8.67 3.18 7.63
C PHE A 80 9.01 1.74 7.23
N GLY A 81 10.23 1.49 6.77
CA GLY A 81 10.73 0.16 6.44
C GLY A 81 10.84 -0.80 7.63
N ARG A 82 11.03 -0.28 8.85
CA ARG A 82 11.13 -1.08 10.09
C ARG A 82 9.80 -1.53 10.66
N ILE A 83 8.71 -0.84 10.32
CA ILE A 83 7.35 -1.19 10.76
C ILE A 83 6.95 -2.57 10.22
N ASP A 84 6.42 -3.44 11.08
CA ASP A 84 5.98 -4.78 10.68
C ASP A 84 4.94 -4.69 9.56
N ARG A 85 5.02 -5.59 8.59
CA ARG A 85 4.10 -5.64 7.44
C ARG A 85 2.64 -5.77 7.88
N ARG A 86 2.36 -6.44 9.00
CA ARG A 86 1.01 -6.61 9.57
C ARG A 86 0.44 -5.32 10.15
N MET A 87 1.30 -4.35 10.45
CA MET A 87 0.91 -3.00 10.87
C MET A 87 0.66 -2.09 9.67
N LYS A 88 0.79 -2.57 8.43
CA LYS A 88 0.51 -1.79 7.22
C LYS A 88 -0.81 -2.29 6.62
N PRO A 89 -1.90 -1.51 6.73
CA PRO A 89 -3.23 -1.99 6.33
C PRO A 89 -3.39 -2.09 4.80
N CYS A 90 -2.58 -1.35 4.06
CA CYS A 90 -2.38 -1.49 2.62
C CYS A 90 -0.96 -1.02 2.25
N PHE A 91 -0.53 -1.33 1.01
CA PHE A 91 0.82 -1.04 0.55
C PHE A 91 0.78 -0.11 -0.66
N GLN A 92 1.61 0.93 -0.62
CA GLN A 92 1.76 1.88 -1.71
C GLN A 92 2.96 1.50 -2.59
N SER A 93 2.79 1.61 -3.90
CA SER A 93 3.82 1.44 -4.93
C SER A 93 4.39 2.80 -5.34
N GLU A 94 5.49 2.79 -6.09
CA GLU A 94 6.06 4.01 -6.67
C GLU A 94 5.63 4.20 -8.12
N ASN A 95 5.94 5.37 -8.67
CA ASN A 95 5.75 5.64 -10.09
C ASN A 95 6.53 4.63 -10.96
N GLY A 96 5.86 4.08 -11.97
CA GLY A 96 6.46 3.12 -12.90
C GLY A 96 6.71 1.72 -12.31
N LYS A 97 6.31 1.47 -11.06
CA LYS A 97 6.43 0.17 -10.40
C LYS A 97 5.14 -0.65 -10.49
N ALA A 98 5.26 -1.93 -10.15
CA ALA A 98 4.17 -2.89 -10.24
C ALA A 98 3.04 -2.51 -9.28
N CYS A 99 1.79 -2.77 -9.67
CA CYS A 99 0.61 -2.52 -8.85
C CYS A 99 -0.40 -3.66 -8.94
N GLY A 100 -1.45 -3.59 -8.13
CA GLY A 100 -2.51 -4.59 -8.04
C GLY A 100 -1.97 -5.99 -7.76
N GLY A 101 -2.54 -7.00 -8.43
CA GLY A 101 -2.18 -8.41 -8.24
C GLY A 101 -0.94 -8.87 -9.02
N ARG A 102 -0.12 -7.95 -9.54
CA ARG A 102 1.16 -8.32 -10.18
C ARG A 102 2.20 -8.74 -9.15
N VAL A 103 2.06 -8.29 -7.92
CA VAL A 103 2.89 -8.70 -6.80
C VAL A 103 2.33 -9.92 -6.10
N SER A 104 3.22 -10.66 -5.43
CA SER A 104 2.84 -11.82 -4.62
C SER A 104 1.93 -11.41 -3.47
N GLU A 105 0.82 -12.13 -3.28
CA GLU A 105 -0.10 -11.95 -2.15
C GLU A 105 0.61 -12.24 -0.81
N ALA A 106 1.60 -13.12 -0.79
CA ALA A 106 2.39 -13.41 0.40
C ALA A 106 3.24 -12.21 0.84
N ASP A 107 3.62 -11.36 -0.12
CA ASP A 107 4.41 -10.16 0.13
C ASP A 107 3.52 -8.93 0.36
N TYR A 108 2.46 -8.80 -0.43
CA TYR A 108 1.60 -7.63 -0.39
C TYR A 108 0.16 -8.12 -0.30
N PRO A 109 -0.31 -8.49 0.90
CA PRO A 109 -1.67 -8.94 1.09
C PRO A 109 -2.64 -7.80 0.70
N GLY A 110 -3.52 -8.08 -0.26
CA GLY A 110 -4.41 -7.09 -0.86
C GLY A 110 -3.81 -6.27 -2.02
N GLY A 111 -2.56 -6.55 -2.43
CA GLY A 111 -1.90 -5.94 -3.58
C GLY A 111 -1.25 -4.57 -3.30
N LEU A 112 -0.60 -4.03 -4.34
CA LEU A 112 0.06 -2.71 -4.32
C LEU A 112 -0.80 -1.62 -4.94
N HIS A 113 -0.95 -0.49 -4.25
CA HIS A 113 -1.73 0.66 -4.68
C HIS A 113 -0.84 1.77 -5.23
N CYS A 114 -1.26 2.44 -6.29
CA CYS A 114 -0.52 3.57 -6.82
C CYS A 114 -0.74 4.85 -5.98
N PRO A 115 0.25 5.76 -5.89
CA PRO A 115 0.12 7.02 -5.18
C PRO A 115 -0.96 7.93 -5.78
N ALA A 116 -1.29 9.01 -5.06
CA ALA A 116 -2.14 10.06 -5.58
C ALA A 116 -1.58 10.59 -6.93
N GLY A 117 -2.44 10.68 -7.94
CA GLY A 117 -2.06 11.12 -9.30
C GLY A 117 -1.62 10.03 -10.28
N PHE A 118 -1.51 8.76 -9.84
CA PHE A 118 -1.13 7.63 -10.71
C PHE A 118 -2.22 6.58 -10.78
N CYS A 119 -2.51 6.06 -11.97
CA CYS A 119 -3.38 4.91 -12.14
C CYS A 119 -2.58 3.61 -12.23
N CYS A 120 -3.17 2.53 -11.74
CA CYS A 120 -2.69 1.17 -11.95
C CYS A 120 -3.16 0.67 -13.33
N SER A 121 -2.42 1.01 -14.38
CA SER A 121 -2.77 0.66 -15.75
C SER A 121 -2.56 -0.84 -16.00
N ARG A 122 -3.47 -1.48 -16.73
CA ARG A 122 -3.37 -2.89 -17.18
C ARG A 122 -2.61 -3.04 -18.50
N THR A 123 -2.40 -1.94 -19.22
CA THR A 123 -1.81 -1.94 -20.57
C THR A 123 -0.50 -1.19 -20.66
N ALA A 124 -0.11 -0.46 -19.61
CA ALA A 124 1.20 0.17 -19.53
C ALA A 124 2.29 -0.89 -19.73
N MET A 125 3.37 -0.51 -20.39
CA MET A 125 4.51 -1.38 -20.64
C MET A 125 5.72 -0.85 -19.89
N GLN A 126 6.29 -1.67 -19.02
CA GLN A 126 7.49 -1.39 -18.24
C GLN A 126 8.36 -2.63 -18.22
N ASN A 127 9.68 -2.47 -18.31
CA ASN A 127 10.65 -3.59 -18.32
C ASN A 127 10.25 -4.74 -19.26
N TRP A 128 9.89 -4.40 -20.51
CA TRP A 128 9.49 -5.38 -21.55
C TRP A 128 8.24 -6.21 -21.21
N SER A 129 7.45 -5.78 -20.22
CA SER A 129 6.23 -6.47 -19.82
C SER A 129 5.07 -5.49 -19.72
N SER A 130 3.97 -5.82 -20.39
CA SER A 130 2.70 -5.14 -20.19
C SER A 130 2.01 -5.65 -18.92
N GLY A 131 1.11 -4.86 -18.36
CA GLY A 131 0.29 -5.27 -17.22
C GLY A 131 0.15 -4.18 -16.17
N ASN A 132 -0.20 -4.60 -14.95
CA ASN A 132 -0.45 -3.71 -13.82
C ASN A 132 0.81 -2.93 -13.40
N TRP A 133 0.92 -1.70 -13.89
CA TRP A 133 1.98 -0.74 -13.56
C TRP A 133 1.39 0.63 -13.22
N CYS A 134 1.99 1.32 -12.25
CA CYS A 134 1.64 2.69 -11.93
C CYS A 134 2.08 3.64 -13.06
N SER A 135 1.14 4.43 -13.59
CA SER A 135 1.39 5.40 -14.66
C SER A 135 0.58 6.67 -14.41
N SER A 136 1.11 7.82 -14.82
CA SER A 136 0.40 9.10 -14.84
C SER A 136 -0.08 9.49 -16.25
N SER A 137 0.25 8.70 -17.27
CA SER A 137 -0.09 9.03 -18.66
C SER A 137 -1.57 8.85 -18.92
N TRP A 138 -2.22 9.89 -19.46
CA TRP A 138 -3.66 9.87 -19.78
C TRP A 138 -4.04 8.66 -20.66
N ALA A 139 -3.19 8.28 -21.62
CA ALA A 139 -3.44 7.16 -22.54
C ALA A 139 -3.62 5.82 -21.80
N PHE A 140 -2.90 5.65 -20.68
CA PHE A 140 -2.92 4.45 -19.84
C PHE A 140 -3.89 4.56 -18.66
N CYS A 141 -4.48 5.74 -18.45
CA CYS A 141 -5.35 6.09 -17.34
C CYS A 141 -6.71 6.65 -17.77
N SER A 142 -7.09 6.49 -19.04
CA SER A 142 -8.27 7.15 -19.61
C SER A 142 -9.60 6.51 -19.25
N SER A 143 -9.63 5.21 -18.94
CA SER A 143 -10.87 4.52 -18.55
C SER A 143 -10.62 3.33 -17.62
N SER A 144 -11.65 2.94 -16.87
CA SER A 144 -11.65 1.76 -15.97
C SER A 144 -11.49 0.42 -16.72
N LEU A 145 -11.54 0.40 -18.05
CA LEU A 145 -11.15 -0.76 -18.86
C LEU A 145 -9.63 -0.88 -18.97
N ILE A 146 -8.93 0.26 -18.95
CA ILE A 146 -7.49 0.38 -19.18
C ILE A 146 -6.73 0.38 -17.85
N TYR A 147 -7.29 0.93 -16.77
CA TYR A 147 -6.69 0.91 -15.44
C TYR A 147 -7.60 0.23 -14.41
N ASN A 148 -7.00 -0.20 -13.29
CA ASN A 148 -7.74 -0.80 -12.18
C ASN A 148 -8.07 0.26 -11.12
N PRO A 149 -9.33 0.70 -10.99
CA PRO A 149 -9.70 1.77 -10.04
C PRO A 149 -9.43 1.39 -8.59
N LYS A 150 -9.48 0.11 -8.23
CA LYS A 150 -9.22 -0.35 -6.86
C LYS A 150 -7.81 0.02 -6.37
N TYR A 151 -6.83 0.01 -7.27
CA TYR A 151 -5.41 0.22 -6.95
C TYR A 151 -4.86 1.54 -7.49
N SER A 152 -5.73 2.48 -7.87
CA SER A 152 -5.35 3.71 -8.55
C SER A 152 -5.61 4.94 -7.69
N TYR A 153 -4.92 6.03 -8.00
CA TYR A 153 -5.19 7.37 -7.50
C TYR A 153 -5.18 7.49 -5.97
N GLY A 154 -4.24 6.82 -5.31
CA GLY A 154 -4.06 6.96 -3.86
C GLY A 154 -5.21 6.37 -3.06
N THR A 155 -5.83 5.27 -3.49
CA THR A 155 -6.89 4.60 -2.71
C THR A 155 -6.39 3.99 -1.40
N CYS A 156 -5.09 3.78 -1.25
CA CYS A 156 -4.48 3.26 -0.03
C CYS A 156 -4.30 4.39 1.00
N THR A 157 -5.35 4.60 1.81
CA THR A 157 -5.39 5.59 2.89
C THR A 157 -6.06 5.00 4.12
N CYS A 158 -5.86 5.63 5.27
CA CYS A 158 -6.51 5.25 6.52
C CYS A 158 -8.04 5.27 6.41
N GLN A 159 -8.62 6.24 5.69
CA GLN A 159 -10.08 6.33 5.49
C GLN A 159 -10.69 5.04 4.90
N ASN A 160 -9.94 4.34 4.04
CA ASN A 160 -10.42 3.13 3.36
C ASN A 160 -9.99 1.83 4.06
N TYR A 161 -8.91 1.88 4.85
CA TYR A 161 -8.21 0.69 5.33
C TYR A 161 -7.96 0.64 6.84
N GLU A 162 -8.43 1.63 7.62
CA GLU A 162 -8.28 1.67 9.08
C GLU A 162 -8.80 0.40 9.78
N ILE A 163 -9.86 -0.22 9.25
CA ILE A 163 -10.45 -1.44 9.83
C ILE A 163 -9.50 -2.65 9.82
N ARG A 164 -8.43 -2.60 9.01
CA ARG A 164 -7.42 -3.65 8.96
C ARG A 164 -6.33 -3.48 10.02
N CYS A 165 -6.34 -2.36 10.73
CA CYS A 165 -5.41 -2.14 11.81
C CYS A 165 -5.72 -3.06 13.01
N PRO A 166 -4.69 -3.55 13.71
CA PRO A 166 -4.89 -4.38 14.88
C PRO A 166 -5.56 -3.60 16.01
N THR A 167 -6.25 -4.32 16.90
CA THR A 167 -6.91 -3.70 18.05
C THR A 167 -5.92 -2.88 18.87
N ASN A 168 -6.37 -1.72 19.35
CA ASN A 168 -5.57 -0.76 20.11
C ASN A 168 -4.44 -0.07 19.31
N SER A 169 -4.65 0.09 18.02
CA SER A 169 -3.85 0.96 17.18
C SER A 169 -4.72 2.04 16.55
N ALA A 170 -4.09 3.13 16.14
CA ALA A 170 -4.67 4.19 15.33
C ALA A 170 -4.00 4.20 13.96
N CYS A 171 -4.76 4.40 12.90
CA CYS A 171 -4.20 4.51 11.56
C CYS A 171 -3.61 5.91 11.35
N VAL A 172 -2.43 5.97 10.74
CA VAL A 172 -1.71 7.20 10.39
C VAL A 172 -1.32 7.15 8.92
N ASP A 173 -1.72 8.15 8.14
CA ASP A 173 -1.33 8.30 6.75
C ASP A 173 0.08 8.94 6.64
N THR A 174 0.94 8.35 5.81
CA THR A 174 2.27 8.89 5.48
C THR A 174 2.44 8.99 3.96
N SER A 175 3.49 9.68 3.50
CA SER A 175 3.82 9.74 2.06
C SER A 175 4.17 8.37 1.47
N TYR A 176 4.62 7.43 2.29
CA TYR A 176 4.96 6.06 1.92
C TYR A 176 3.77 5.09 2.00
N GLY A 177 2.63 5.56 2.50
CA GLY A 177 1.41 4.80 2.72
C GLY A 177 0.94 4.83 4.18
N PRO A 178 -0.29 4.40 4.46
CA PRO A 178 -0.80 4.30 5.81
C PRO A 178 -0.10 3.20 6.61
N TYR A 179 0.01 3.42 7.91
CA TYR A 179 0.41 2.40 8.87
C TYR A 179 -0.41 2.53 10.15
N CYS A 180 -0.44 1.47 10.94
CA CYS A 180 -1.13 1.40 12.21
C CYS A 180 -0.12 1.68 13.31
N LYS A 181 -0.31 2.78 14.04
CA LYS A 181 0.50 3.17 15.20
C LYS A 181 -0.18 2.67 16.46
N CYS A 182 0.54 2.01 17.35
CA CYS A 182 -0.01 1.64 18.65
C CYS A 182 -0.42 2.87 19.47
N LEU A 183 -1.55 2.76 20.19
CA LEU A 183 -1.99 3.79 21.13
C LEU A 183 -0.96 3.98 22.26
N ASP A 184 -0.97 5.15 22.89
CA ASP A 184 -0.05 5.46 23.98
C ASP A 184 -0.11 4.42 25.11
N GLY A 185 1.07 4.02 25.61
CA GLY A 185 1.19 2.95 26.61
C GLY A 185 1.09 1.53 26.05
N LYS A 186 1.16 1.36 24.71
CA LYS A 186 1.20 0.07 24.02
C LYS A 186 2.43 -0.05 23.15
N GLU A 187 2.90 -1.28 23.00
CA GLU A 187 4.08 -1.67 22.22
C GLU A 187 3.65 -2.58 21.06
N GLU A 188 4.30 -2.39 19.92
CA GLU A 188 4.19 -3.29 18.78
C GLU A 188 5.00 -4.56 19.07
N VAL A 189 4.30 -5.70 19.16
CA VAL A 189 4.91 -7.02 19.31
C VAL A 189 4.35 -7.94 18.23
N GLU A 190 5.21 -8.35 17.29
CA GLU A 190 4.88 -9.26 16.17
C GLU A 190 3.68 -8.79 15.31
N GLY A 191 3.59 -7.46 15.10
CA GLY A 191 2.51 -6.85 14.32
C GLY A 191 1.18 -6.72 15.05
N ALA A 192 1.19 -6.72 16.39
CA ALA A 192 0.03 -6.44 17.24
C ALA A 192 0.39 -5.45 18.35
N CYS A 193 -0.56 -4.57 18.68
CA CYS A 193 -0.40 -3.63 19.78
C CYS A 193 -0.81 -4.27 21.11
N ARG A 194 0.19 -4.62 21.91
CA ARG A 194 0.00 -5.15 23.25
C ARG A 194 0.21 -4.03 24.24
N ASN A 195 -0.43 -4.10 25.41
CA ASN A 195 -0.08 -3.18 26.49
C ASN A 195 1.42 -3.26 26.68
N LEU A 196 2.05 -2.12 26.99
CA LEU A 196 3.42 -2.12 27.47
C LEU A 196 3.39 -3.10 28.64
N THR A 197 3.86 -4.32 28.39
CA THR A 197 4.38 -5.12 29.46
C THR A 197 5.63 -4.32 29.72
N THR A 198 5.48 -3.27 30.55
CA THR A 198 6.61 -2.77 31.26
C THR A 198 7.13 -4.07 31.81
N THR A 199 8.23 -4.53 31.27
CA THR A 199 9.19 -5.20 32.10
C THR A 199 9.62 -4.13 33.11
N THR A 200 8.71 -3.64 33.97
CA THR A 200 8.65 -4.22 35.29
C THR A 200 9.11 -5.67 35.10
N ILE A 201 10.42 -5.81 35.23
CA ILE A 201 10.91 -6.30 36.49
C ILE A 201 9.95 -5.77 37.61
N THR A 202 8.68 -6.20 37.65
CA THR A 202 8.32 -7.30 38.50
C THR A 202 9.55 -8.19 38.43
N SER A 203 10.51 -7.82 39.27
CA SER A 203 10.64 -8.59 40.45
C SER A 203 9.20 -8.94 40.89
N SER A 204 8.58 -9.94 40.22
CA SER A 204 8.57 -11.20 40.88
C SER A 204 9.96 -11.26 41.51
N SER A 205 10.02 -10.79 42.75
CA SER A 205 10.24 -11.77 43.76
C SER A 205 9.52 -13.05 43.27
N GLU A 206 10.15 -13.76 42.31
CA GLU A 206 10.45 -15.15 42.47
C GLU A 206 11.01 -15.13 43.88
N LYS A 207 10.09 -15.21 44.85
CA LYS A 207 10.35 -15.99 46.02
C LYS A 207 10.82 -17.28 45.40
N ALA A 208 12.14 -17.44 45.33
CA ALA A 208 12.74 -18.64 44.83
C ALA A 208 12.19 -19.74 45.73
N GLU A 209 11.16 -20.42 45.23
CA GLU A 209 10.48 -21.47 45.98
C GLU A 209 11.25 -22.76 45.73
N CYS A 210 11.46 -23.48 46.82
CA CYS A 210 12.14 -24.76 46.81
C CYS A 210 11.38 -25.77 45.99
N ARG A 211 11.97 -26.22 44.88
CA ARG A 211 11.46 -27.36 44.12
C ARG A 211 12.07 -28.64 44.64
N ALA A 212 11.37 -29.75 44.42
CA ALA A 212 11.77 -31.07 44.90
C ALA A 212 13.17 -31.53 44.43
N ASP A 213 13.68 -30.91 43.36
CA ASP A 213 14.93 -31.29 42.69
C ASP A 213 16.10 -30.32 42.91
N ASP A 214 15.86 -29.16 43.53
CA ASP A 214 16.89 -28.11 43.64
C ASP A 214 18.08 -28.57 44.50
N CYS A 215 17.80 -29.18 45.66
CA CYS A 215 18.83 -29.46 46.67
C CYS A 215 19.09 -30.95 46.94
N ARG A 216 18.68 -31.89 46.08
CA ARG A 216 18.93 -33.33 46.33
C ARG A 216 20.43 -33.67 46.20
N PRO A 217 21.03 -34.49 47.10
CA PRO A 217 20.44 -35.15 48.28
C PRO A 217 20.63 -34.32 49.57
N GLY A 218 19.83 -33.28 49.74
CA GLY A 218 19.89 -32.33 50.83
C GLY A 218 18.56 -31.61 51.01
N PHE A 219 18.55 -30.62 51.90
CA PHE A 219 17.38 -29.82 52.22
C PHE A 219 17.44 -28.48 51.49
N CYS A 220 16.28 -27.99 51.08
CA CYS A 220 16.13 -26.71 50.41
C CYS A 220 15.45 -25.71 51.35
N ASP A 221 16.04 -24.53 51.49
CA ASP A 221 15.45 -23.39 52.18
C ASP A 221 15.38 -22.16 51.25
N ALA A 222 14.30 -21.41 51.36
CA ALA A 222 14.07 -20.19 50.59
C ALA A 222 14.32 -18.95 51.46
N GLU A 223 15.55 -18.43 51.44
CA GLU A 223 15.94 -17.25 52.22
C GLU A 223 16.13 -16.02 51.33
N ARG A 224 15.48 -14.90 51.68
CA ARG A 224 15.63 -13.60 50.98
C ARG A 224 15.45 -13.69 49.45
N GLY A 225 14.57 -14.59 48.99
CA GLY A 225 14.31 -14.81 47.56
C GLY A 225 15.37 -15.64 46.85
N LYS A 226 16.18 -16.42 47.57
CA LYS A 226 17.18 -17.34 47.01
C LYS A 226 16.97 -18.75 47.57
N VAL A 227 17.18 -19.75 46.72
CA VAL A 227 17.25 -21.16 47.14
C VAL A 227 18.63 -21.44 47.69
N VAL A 228 18.68 -21.81 48.97
CA VAL A 228 19.90 -22.21 49.71
C VAL A 228 19.80 -23.70 50.00
N CYS A 229 20.87 -24.44 49.70
CA CYS A 229 20.90 -25.88 49.90
C CYS A 229 21.74 -26.29 51.10
N THR A 230 21.14 -27.08 51.99
CA THR A 230 21.84 -27.78 53.08
C THR A 230 22.09 -29.23 52.67
N CYS A 231 23.30 -29.52 52.20
CA CYS A 231 23.66 -30.82 51.61
C CYS A 231 23.98 -31.89 52.65
N LEU A 232 23.59 -33.14 52.39
CA LEU A 232 23.99 -34.28 53.21
C LEU A 232 25.47 -34.65 52.95
N GLY A 233 26.10 -35.30 53.93
CA GLY A 233 27.55 -35.56 53.97
C GLY A 233 28.13 -36.09 52.65
N GLY A 234 29.26 -35.49 52.22
CA GLY A 234 29.92 -35.76 50.94
C GLY A 234 29.53 -34.83 49.79
N TYR A 235 28.48 -34.02 49.96
CA TYR A 235 28.04 -33.04 48.98
C TYR A 235 28.31 -31.61 49.48
N ILE A 236 28.67 -30.70 48.57
CA ILE A 236 28.78 -29.27 48.83
C ILE A 236 27.69 -28.51 48.08
N SER A 237 27.20 -27.40 48.64
CA SER A 237 26.31 -26.49 47.92
C SER A 237 27.11 -25.73 46.85
N ARG A 238 26.61 -25.74 45.61
CA ARG A 238 27.18 -24.98 44.49
C ARG A 238 26.11 -24.14 43.83
N LYS A 239 26.44 -22.87 43.57
CA LYS A 239 25.57 -21.93 42.85
C LYS A 239 25.48 -22.32 41.37
N ILE A 240 24.26 -22.54 40.88
CA ILE A 240 23.97 -22.77 39.45
C ILE A 240 23.55 -21.46 38.79
N SER A 241 22.82 -20.62 39.52
CA SER A 241 22.41 -19.29 39.08
C SER A 241 22.49 -18.30 40.23
N GLU A 242 22.23 -17.03 39.97
CA GLU A 242 22.23 -15.97 41.00
C GLU A 242 21.17 -16.19 42.11
N ILE A 243 20.20 -17.07 41.84
CA ILE A 243 19.04 -17.34 42.69
C ILE A 243 18.91 -18.81 43.14
N ARG A 244 19.72 -19.74 42.61
CA ARG A 244 19.62 -21.19 42.91
C ARG A 244 20.96 -21.86 43.19
N GLU A 245 20.94 -22.74 44.17
CA GLU A 245 22.02 -23.64 44.55
C GLU A 245 21.61 -25.11 44.32
N GLN A 246 22.60 -25.99 44.19
CA GLN A 246 22.41 -27.45 44.15
C GLN A 246 23.53 -28.17 44.89
N CYS A 247 23.21 -29.31 45.46
CA CYS A 247 24.18 -30.19 46.11
C CYS A 247 24.96 -31.01 45.07
N VAL A 248 26.27 -30.79 45.04
CA VAL A 248 27.19 -31.47 44.13
C VAL A 248 28.18 -32.30 44.94
N PHE A 249 28.37 -33.56 44.52
CA PHE A 249 29.35 -34.44 45.16
C PHE A 249 30.77 -33.99 44.80
N VAL A 250 31.64 -33.87 45.79
CA VAL A 250 33.06 -33.55 45.57
C VAL A 250 33.86 -34.82 45.76
N TYR A 251 34.47 -35.30 44.67
CA TYR A 251 35.47 -36.37 44.69
C TYR A 251 36.88 -35.79 44.76
#